data_AF-A0A4P6E944-F1
#
_entry.id   AF-A0A4P6E944-F1
#
_cell.length_a   1.000
_cell.length_b   1.000
_cell.length_c   1.000
_cell.angle_alpha   90.00
_cell.angle_beta   90.00
_cell.angle_gamma   90.00
#
_symmetry.space_group_name_H-M   'P 1'
#
loop_
_entity.id
_entity.type
_entity.pdbx_description
1 polymer ?
#
loop_
_entity_poly.entity_id
_entity_poly.type
_entity_poly.pdbx_seq_one_letter_code
_entity_poly.pdbx_strand_id
1 'polypeptide(L)'
;MIVVDGRTDREKLVELLQLPEQTHLEFKAELDLTAKNDELNFVKDAVSMSNRPPGGYILVGVNDDGTLALPIGAIADRARFDGARLGDLIRKYIEGEVHAISQVHEVDGHEVVLIYLPHHRDGLPVPMSKLGQFQGQNGKQVVVFREGDVLVREGAKNTPLRHAHWNDLLSLRDQRLREEARAQVDLLIADLASAMRAGGAGPAGVPLSVEMADDTFGEAVVSRLEADSDIRLRQFLGRSAALVSNPDERRAALDKITILAAHAMYFERGTLAEKGIDSLFDAYTKLGHGDAAARLDIITRVYVLGSLAVRLRQWAIVHDLSLRPYPPSGDVYIYSSWIRHGQVDASRADLFPKGKGGMMISAARVLMSEQPAMRPDVPESAVPDPGDLAHDDALFNSLCQFDILYCLIVAAEGRHHGSGYPAASAMNQDRADPAFEVVASDPDARAAMFPASDERKIAEAMTQVFTSAERESFGFGGHWWSLPQVAQQFVSNHLGEGT
;
A
#
# COMPACT_ATOMS: atom_id res chain seq x y z
N MET A 1 7.38 8.93 -4.66
CA MET A 1 7.50 8.39 -3.28
C MET A 1 7.65 6.88 -3.35
N ILE A 2 8.44 6.25 -2.48
CA ILE A 2 8.52 4.78 -2.36
C ILE A 2 7.54 4.33 -1.30
N VAL A 3 6.82 3.24 -1.54
CA VAL A 3 6.11 2.53 -0.48
C VAL A 3 7.08 1.53 0.14
N VAL A 4 7.41 1.72 1.41
CA VAL A 4 8.26 0.79 2.15
C VAL A 4 7.33 -0.23 2.80
N ASP A 5 7.04 -1.30 2.07
CA ASP A 5 6.06 -2.33 2.45
C ASP A 5 6.72 -3.62 2.98
N GLY A 6 8.05 -3.66 3.05
CA GLY A 6 8.83 -4.80 3.50
C GLY A 6 8.94 -5.96 2.51
N ARG A 7 8.33 -5.85 1.32
CA ARG A 7 8.39 -6.86 0.28
C ARG A 7 9.80 -7.02 -0.26
N THR A 8 10.21 -8.25 -0.52
CA THR A 8 11.47 -8.54 -1.22
C THR A 8 11.28 -9.39 -2.47
N ASP A 9 10.03 -9.57 -2.93
CA ASP A 9 9.70 -10.33 -4.13
C ASP A 9 10.11 -9.62 -5.45
N ARG A 10 9.99 -10.36 -6.57
CA ARG A 10 10.39 -9.87 -7.90
C ARG A 10 9.58 -8.66 -8.35
N GLU A 11 8.28 -8.59 -8.02
CA GLU A 11 7.44 -7.44 -8.40
C GLU A 11 7.92 -6.19 -7.65
N LYS A 12 8.30 -6.34 -6.37
CA LYS A 12 8.89 -5.24 -5.62
C LYS A 12 10.24 -4.79 -6.19
N LEU A 13 11.11 -5.73 -6.58
CA LEU A 13 12.37 -5.39 -7.25
C LEU A 13 12.11 -4.56 -8.51
N VAL A 14 11.17 -5.02 -9.35
CA VAL A 14 10.79 -4.34 -10.58
C VAL A 14 10.22 -2.93 -10.28
N GLU A 15 9.39 -2.79 -9.24
CA GLU A 15 8.91 -1.48 -8.76
C GLU A 15 10.08 -0.54 -8.37
N LEU A 16 11.09 -1.05 -7.66
CA LEU A 16 12.21 -0.25 -7.15
C LEU A 16 13.22 0.15 -8.23
N LEU A 17 13.51 -0.72 -9.21
CA LEU A 17 14.39 -0.43 -10.35
C LEU A 17 13.90 0.76 -11.19
N GLN A 18 12.61 1.08 -11.07
CA GLN A 18 11.96 2.17 -11.77
C GLN A 18 12.12 3.52 -11.06
N LEU A 19 12.85 3.59 -9.94
CA LEU A 19 12.96 4.75 -9.07
C LEU A 19 14.40 5.22 -8.99
N PRO A 20 14.66 6.53 -8.92
CA PRO A 20 15.99 7.01 -8.58
C PRO A 20 16.28 6.75 -7.09
N GLU A 21 17.57 6.75 -6.73
CA GLU A 21 17.99 6.78 -5.34
C GLU A 21 17.35 7.93 -4.57
N GLN A 22 16.93 7.65 -3.34
CA GLN A 22 16.32 8.64 -2.45
C GLN A 22 16.43 8.19 -0.99
N THR A 23 15.74 8.88 -0.09
CA THR A 23 15.80 8.65 1.37
C THR A 23 15.54 7.19 1.78
N HIS A 24 14.75 6.44 1.01
CA HIS A 24 14.36 5.06 1.33
C HIS A 24 14.84 4.02 0.30
N LEU A 25 15.75 4.40 -0.60
CA LEU A 25 16.31 3.53 -1.63
C LEU A 25 17.76 3.88 -1.93
N GLU A 26 18.61 2.86 -1.90
CA GLU A 26 20.03 2.90 -2.22
C GLU A 26 20.33 1.85 -3.29
N PHE A 27 21.15 2.21 -4.27
CA PHE A 27 21.71 1.33 -5.27
C PHE A 27 23.19 1.09 -5.00
N LYS A 28 23.62 -0.13 -5.25
CA LYS A 28 25.02 -0.53 -5.21
C LYS A 28 25.32 -1.39 -6.41
N ALA A 29 26.22 -0.95 -7.27
CA ALA A 29 26.62 -1.73 -8.43
C ALA A 29 27.23 -3.08 -8.01
N GLU A 30 28.09 -3.05 -6.99
CA GLU A 30 28.76 -4.22 -6.42
C GLU A 30 28.77 -4.11 -4.89
N LEU A 31 28.80 -5.25 -4.19
CA LEU A 31 29.03 -5.28 -2.75
C LEU A 31 29.74 -6.57 -2.35
N ASP A 32 31.02 -6.48 -1.97
CA ASP A 32 31.76 -7.61 -1.43
C ASP A 32 31.83 -7.55 0.10
N LEU A 33 30.96 -8.30 0.77
CA LEU A 33 30.95 -8.39 2.24
C LEU A 33 32.20 -9.08 2.84
N THR A 34 33.14 -9.61 2.04
CA THR A 34 34.47 -10.02 2.53
C THR A 34 35.44 -8.85 2.64
N ALA A 35 35.24 -7.81 1.82
CA ALA A 35 36.10 -6.66 1.77
C ALA A 35 35.70 -5.66 2.85
N LYS A 36 36.65 -5.30 3.73
CA LYS A 36 36.31 -4.54 4.95
C LYS A 36 35.76 -3.14 4.66
N ASN A 37 36.19 -2.52 3.57
CA ASN A 37 35.67 -1.23 3.09
C ASN A 37 34.19 -1.34 2.72
N ASP A 38 33.82 -2.35 1.94
CA ASP A 38 32.46 -2.59 1.47
C ASP A 38 31.53 -2.98 2.63
N GLU A 39 32.00 -3.88 3.49
CA GLU A 39 31.31 -4.28 4.73
C GLU A 39 30.95 -3.05 5.58
N LEU A 40 31.92 -2.15 5.85
CA LEU A 40 31.69 -0.97 6.68
C LEU A 40 30.78 0.06 5.99
N ASN A 41 30.90 0.26 4.68
CA ASN A 41 29.98 1.15 3.95
C ASN A 41 28.56 0.59 3.97
N PHE A 42 28.38 -0.72 3.74
CA PHE A 42 27.07 -1.37 3.87
C PHE A 42 26.48 -1.18 5.26
N VAL A 43 27.25 -1.41 6.34
CA VAL A 43 26.76 -1.18 7.71
C VAL A 43 26.34 0.28 7.91
N LYS A 44 27.13 1.24 7.40
CA LYS A 44 26.80 2.66 7.47
C LYS A 44 25.49 2.98 6.76
N ASP A 45 25.30 2.48 5.55
CA ASP A 45 24.07 2.66 4.77
C ASP A 45 22.89 1.98 5.47
N ALA A 46 23.08 0.76 5.95
CA ALA A 46 22.02 -0.02 6.57
C ALA A 46 21.52 0.59 7.88
N VAL A 47 22.44 1.05 8.73
CA VAL A 47 22.09 1.76 9.98
C VAL A 47 21.45 3.11 9.68
N SER A 48 21.98 3.87 8.71
CA SER A 48 21.40 5.16 8.32
C SER A 48 19.97 5.02 7.78
N MET A 49 19.71 3.95 7.02
CA MET A 49 18.40 3.57 6.50
C MET A 49 17.46 3.16 7.63
N SER A 50 17.90 2.25 8.50
CA SER A 50 17.11 1.75 9.65
C SER A 50 16.81 2.85 10.67
N ASN A 51 17.68 3.85 10.81
CA ASN A 51 17.43 5.01 11.65
C ASN A 51 16.37 5.96 11.10
N ARG A 52 15.97 5.85 9.83
CA ARG A 52 15.02 6.75 9.19
C ARG A 52 13.66 6.05 8.98
N PRO A 53 12.60 6.42 9.72
CA PRO A 53 11.26 5.89 9.49
C PRO A 53 10.79 6.04 8.04
N PRO A 54 10.17 5.02 7.42
CA PRO A 54 9.85 3.67 7.96
C PRO A 54 10.96 2.62 7.77
N GLY A 55 12.15 3.00 7.32
CA GLY A 55 13.22 2.10 6.87
C GLY A 55 13.48 2.30 5.38
N GLY A 56 13.91 1.27 4.67
CA GLY A 56 14.02 1.35 3.21
C GLY A 56 14.72 0.14 2.58
N TYR A 57 15.08 0.29 1.31
CA TYR A 57 15.67 -0.79 0.51
C TYR A 57 17.08 -0.46 0.04
N ILE A 58 17.90 -1.50 -0.08
CA ILE A 58 19.19 -1.47 -0.77
C ILE A 58 19.14 -2.51 -1.88
N LEU A 59 19.41 -2.09 -3.12
CA LEU A 59 19.60 -2.99 -4.26
C LEU A 59 21.09 -3.16 -4.54
N VAL A 60 21.60 -4.38 -4.44
CA VAL A 60 22.97 -4.72 -4.86
C VAL A 60 22.92 -5.36 -6.24
N GLY A 61 23.81 -4.97 -7.14
CA GLY A 61 23.78 -5.34 -8.56
C GLY A 61 23.13 -4.30 -9.46
N VAL A 62 22.99 -3.06 -9.00
CA VAL A 62 22.30 -1.97 -9.71
C VAL A 62 23.16 -0.71 -9.66
N ASN A 63 23.40 -0.09 -10.82
CA ASN A 63 24.09 1.19 -10.93
C ASN A 63 23.19 2.36 -10.49
N ASP A 64 23.79 3.52 -10.23
CA ASP A 64 23.08 4.74 -9.79
C ASP A 64 21.96 5.20 -10.77
N ASP A 65 22.05 4.79 -12.04
CA ASP A 65 21.04 5.08 -13.07
C ASP A 65 19.93 4.02 -13.18
N GLY A 66 19.94 3.00 -12.31
CA GLY A 66 18.98 1.89 -12.28
C GLY A 66 19.32 0.73 -13.22
N THR A 67 20.43 0.79 -13.96
CA THR A 67 20.85 -0.31 -14.85
C THR A 67 21.47 -1.46 -14.09
N LEU A 68 21.28 -2.69 -14.59
CA LEU A 68 21.79 -3.92 -13.96
C LEU A 68 23.31 -4.02 -14.16
N ALA A 69 24.04 -4.37 -13.10
CA ALA A 69 25.51 -4.34 -13.07
C ALA A 69 26.14 -5.72 -12.94
N LEU A 70 25.54 -6.64 -12.18
CA LEU A 70 26.14 -7.94 -11.86
C LEU A 70 25.59 -9.04 -12.77
N PRO A 71 26.40 -9.68 -13.63
CA PRO A 71 25.94 -10.82 -14.41
C PRO A 71 25.63 -12.02 -13.51
N ILE A 72 24.76 -12.94 -13.96
CA ILE A 72 24.48 -14.17 -13.21
C ILE A 72 25.76 -14.94 -12.89
N GLY A 73 25.90 -15.39 -11.63
CA GLY A 73 27.06 -16.09 -11.12
C GLY A 73 28.17 -15.19 -10.60
N ALA A 74 28.01 -13.86 -10.63
CA ALA A 74 28.96 -12.93 -10.01
C ALA A 74 28.94 -13.04 -8.48
N ILE A 75 27.77 -13.33 -7.88
CA ILE A 75 27.65 -13.56 -6.44
C ILE A 75 28.03 -15.01 -6.11
N ALA A 76 29.30 -15.21 -5.80
CA ALA A 76 29.86 -16.55 -5.54
C ALA A 76 29.21 -17.27 -4.34
N ASP A 77 28.79 -16.54 -3.30
CA ASP A 77 28.15 -17.08 -2.11
C ASP A 77 26.90 -16.27 -1.75
N ARG A 78 25.77 -16.64 -2.37
CA ARG A 78 24.46 -16.01 -2.14
C ARG A 78 24.03 -16.05 -0.67
N ALA A 79 24.47 -17.06 0.09
CA ALA A 79 24.10 -17.20 1.50
C ALA A 79 24.71 -16.10 2.39
N ARG A 80 25.68 -15.31 1.91
CA ARG A 80 26.17 -14.11 2.63
C ARG A 80 25.15 -12.99 2.70
N PHE A 81 24.25 -12.96 1.73
CA PHE A 81 23.16 -12.01 1.67
C PHE A 81 21.90 -12.51 2.38
N ASP A 82 21.99 -13.59 3.14
CA ASP A 82 20.90 -14.03 4.02
C ASP A 82 20.59 -12.98 5.10
N GLY A 83 19.32 -12.72 5.35
CA GLY A 83 18.86 -11.66 6.26
C GLY A 83 19.41 -11.79 7.68
N ALA A 84 19.53 -13.02 8.21
CA ALA A 84 20.09 -13.24 9.54
C ALA A 84 21.58 -12.90 9.59
N ARG A 85 22.34 -13.25 8.56
CA ARG A 85 23.77 -12.90 8.47
C ARG A 85 24.00 -11.40 8.29
N LEU A 86 23.16 -10.73 7.50
CA LEU A 86 23.18 -9.27 7.37
C LEU A 86 22.86 -8.60 8.71
N GLY A 87 21.84 -9.10 9.42
CA GLY A 87 21.50 -8.65 10.77
C GLY A 87 22.66 -8.81 11.76
N ASP A 88 23.28 -10.00 11.81
CA ASP A 88 24.45 -10.29 12.65
C ASP A 88 25.65 -9.39 12.32
N LEU A 89 25.83 -9.05 11.04
CA LEU A 89 26.86 -8.14 10.60
C LEU A 89 26.62 -6.73 11.17
N ILE A 90 25.40 -6.20 11.02
CA ILE A 90 25.02 -4.87 11.49
C ILE A 90 25.13 -4.79 13.02
N ARG A 91 24.65 -5.81 13.75
CA ARG A 91 24.67 -5.89 15.23
C ARG A 91 26.07 -5.80 15.85
N LYS A 92 27.15 -6.06 15.09
CA LYS A 92 28.52 -5.87 15.59
C LYS A 92 28.86 -4.40 15.87
N TYR A 93 28.15 -3.49 15.23
CA TYR A 93 28.43 -2.05 15.15
C TYR A 93 27.35 -1.17 15.78
N ILE A 94 26.27 -1.74 16.31
CA ILE A 94 25.19 -1.01 16.99
C ILE A 94 24.75 -1.74 18.25
N GLU A 95 24.13 -1.02 19.19
CA GLU A 95 23.46 -1.59 20.36
C GLU A 95 21.94 -1.61 20.15
N GLY A 96 21.51 -2.25 19.06
CA GLY A 96 20.10 -2.34 18.69
C GLY A 96 19.85 -3.55 17.79
N GLU A 97 18.56 -3.83 17.55
CA GLU A 97 18.16 -4.89 16.63
C GLU A 97 17.80 -4.32 15.26
N VAL A 98 18.44 -4.87 14.22
CA VAL A 98 18.03 -4.72 12.83
C VAL A 98 17.72 -6.12 12.31
N HIS A 99 16.49 -6.29 11.81
CA HIS A 99 16.00 -7.54 11.24
C HIS A 99 15.94 -7.37 9.72
N ALA A 100 17.09 -7.53 9.06
CA ALA A 100 17.16 -7.42 7.61
C ALA A 100 16.40 -8.58 6.95
N ILE A 101 15.63 -8.27 5.91
CA ILE A 101 14.97 -9.25 5.04
C ILE A 101 15.62 -9.11 3.68
N SER A 102 15.96 -10.22 3.03
CA SER A 102 16.68 -10.15 1.76
C SER A 102 16.38 -11.34 0.86
N GLN A 103 16.38 -11.06 -0.45
CA GLN A 103 16.20 -12.07 -1.48
C GLN A 103 17.12 -11.75 -2.67
N VAL A 104 17.68 -12.80 -3.26
CA VAL A 104 18.49 -12.72 -4.49
C VAL A 104 17.60 -13.06 -5.68
N HIS A 105 17.58 -12.19 -6.67
CA HIS A 105 16.79 -12.30 -7.90
C HIS A 105 17.69 -12.44 -9.12
N GLU A 106 17.20 -13.18 -10.11
CA GLU A 106 17.78 -13.22 -11.45
C GLU A 106 16.86 -12.47 -12.41
N VAL A 107 17.36 -11.40 -13.03
CA VAL A 107 16.60 -10.52 -13.93
C VAL A 107 17.47 -10.21 -15.14
N ASP A 108 16.95 -10.46 -16.34
CA ASP A 108 17.61 -10.14 -17.62
C ASP A 108 19.09 -10.59 -17.71
N GLY A 109 19.39 -11.79 -17.20
CA GLY A 109 20.76 -12.33 -17.21
C GLY A 109 21.69 -11.78 -16.12
N HIS A 110 21.15 -11.01 -15.17
CA HIS A 110 21.87 -10.37 -14.07
C HIS A 110 21.35 -10.84 -12.71
N GLU A 111 22.19 -10.71 -11.68
CA GLU A 111 21.84 -10.94 -10.28
C GLU A 111 21.59 -9.61 -9.56
N VAL A 112 20.47 -9.53 -8.84
CA VAL A 112 20.18 -8.39 -7.95
C VAL A 112 19.83 -8.90 -6.56
N VAL A 113 20.49 -8.39 -5.53
CA VAL A 113 20.09 -8.61 -4.14
C VAL A 113 19.18 -7.47 -3.71
N LEU A 114 17.93 -7.79 -3.38
CA LEU A 114 16.98 -6.88 -2.78
C LEU A 114 17.03 -7.06 -1.26
N ILE A 115 17.48 -6.03 -0.55
CA ILE A 115 17.60 -6.02 0.92
C ILE A 115 16.61 -4.98 1.47
N TYR A 116 15.67 -5.42 2.28
CA TYR A 116 14.82 -4.56 3.09
C TYR A 116 15.39 -4.38 4.50
N LEU A 117 15.42 -3.14 4.96
CA LEU A 117 15.88 -2.73 6.28
C LEU A 117 14.76 -1.98 7.00
N PRO A 118 14.07 -2.61 7.97
CA PRO A 118 13.00 -1.96 8.71
C PRO A 118 13.54 -0.88 9.65
N HIS A 119 12.70 0.11 9.95
CA HIS A 119 12.98 1.02 11.06
C HIS A 119 13.06 0.28 12.39
N HIS A 120 13.87 0.79 13.32
CA HIS A 120 13.99 0.20 14.66
C HIS A 120 12.64 0.14 15.37
N ARG A 121 12.37 -1.02 15.99
CA ARG A 121 11.05 -1.31 16.60
C ARG A 121 10.69 -0.34 17.71
N ASP A 122 11.66 0.17 18.47
CA ASP A 122 11.45 1.13 19.56
C ASP A 122 11.19 2.56 19.08
N GLY A 123 11.32 2.82 17.77
CA GLY A 123 11.12 4.14 17.18
C GLY A 123 12.26 5.12 17.50
N LEU A 124 13.42 4.63 17.92
CA LEU A 124 14.57 5.45 18.27
C LEU A 124 15.74 5.20 17.32
N PRO A 125 16.49 6.25 16.93
CA PRO A 125 17.71 6.06 16.16
C PRO A 125 18.80 5.46 17.06
N VAL A 126 19.53 4.49 16.51
CA VAL A 126 20.61 3.79 17.20
C VAL A 126 21.97 4.38 16.81
N PRO A 127 22.84 4.72 17.79
CA PRO A 127 24.21 5.16 17.52
C PRO A 127 25.10 3.99 17.11
N MET A 128 26.16 4.30 16.38
CA MET A 128 27.27 3.39 16.16
C MET A 128 27.97 3.08 17.50
N SER A 129 28.10 1.80 17.85
CA SER A 129 28.70 1.37 19.12
C SER A 129 30.23 1.20 19.04
N LYS A 130 30.83 1.28 17.85
CA LYS A 130 32.27 1.10 17.64
C LYS A 130 32.79 1.93 16.46
N LEU A 131 34.09 2.19 16.45
CA LEU A 131 34.81 2.78 15.33
C LEU A 131 34.83 1.84 14.11
N GLY A 132 34.31 2.32 12.97
CA GLY A 132 34.41 1.66 11.67
C GLY A 132 35.56 2.25 10.86
N GLN A 133 36.68 1.53 10.75
CA GLN A 133 37.81 1.95 9.93
C GLN A 133 38.48 0.78 9.22
N PHE A 134 39.13 1.07 8.09
CA PHE A 134 39.91 0.10 7.33
C PHE A 134 41.18 0.76 6.77
N GLN A 135 42.16 -0.07 6.37
CA GLN A 135 43.39 0.40 5.77
C GLN A 135 43.20 0.64 4.27
N GLY A 136 43.36 1.88 3.80
CA GLY A 136 43.25 2.23 2.39
C GLY A 136 44.50 1.88 1.57
N GLN A 137 44.44 2.14 0.25
CA GLN A 137 45.48 1.76 -0.72
C GLN A 137 46.91 2.28 -0.39
N ASN A 138 47.02 3.38 0.35
CA ASN A 138 48.31 3.97 0.74
C ASN A 138 48.71 3.63 2.19
N GLY A 139 48.11 2.61 2.80
CA GLY A 139 48.32 2.24 4.20
C GLY A 139 47.72 3.21 5.22
N LYS A 140 47.11 4.32 4.76
CA LYS A 140 46.40 5.31 5.59
C LYS A 140 45.10 4.70 6.12
N GLN A 141 44.83 4.90 7.40
CA GLN A 141 43.55 4.54 7.99
C GLN A 141 42.44 5.44 7.44
N VAL A 142 41.38 4.81 6.93
CA VAL A 142 40.16 5.46 6.45
C VAL A 142 39.05 5.18 7.46
N VAL A 143 38.49 6.24 8.04
CA VAL A 143 37.38 6.15 8.99
C VAL A 143 36.07 6.33 8.22
N VAL A 144 35.16 5.38 8.37
CA VAL A 144 33.84 5.37 7.72
C VAL A 144 32.78 6.00 8.65
N PHE A 145 32.85 5.67 9.93
CA PHE A 145 32.04 6.21 11.03
C PHE A 145 32.76 6.03 12.37
N ARG A 146 32.37 6.81 13.38
CA ARG A 146 32.92 6.78 14.73
C ARG A 146 31.92 6.21 15.72
N GLU A 147 32.43 5.72 16.84
CA GLU A 147 31.60 5.40 18.00
C GLU A 147 30.83 6.66 18.46
N GLY A 148 29.54 6.48 18.73
CA GLY A 148 28.60 7.55 19.07
C GLY A 148 27.97 8.27 17.88
N ASP A 149 28.43 8.02 16.64
CA ASP A 149 27.79 8.62 15.46
C ASP A 149 26.35 8.10 15.33
N VAL A 150 25.39 9.02 15.32
CA VAL A 150 24.01 8.73 14.92
C VAL A 150 23.85 9.22 13.50
N LEU A 151 23.77 8.28 12.56
CA LEU A 151 23.65 8.57 11.14
C LEU A 151 22.21 8.35 10.70
N VAL A 152 21.71 9.22 9.84
CA VAL A 152 20.40 9.09 9.20
C VAL A 152 20.53 9.31 7.70
N ARG A 153 19.64 8.71 6.93
CA ARG A 153 19.56 8.94 5.50
C ARG A 153 18.71 10.17 5.18
N GLU A 154 19.21 11.03 4.29
CA GLU A 154 18.56 12.23 3.78
C GLU A 154 18.82 12.33 2.28
N GLY A 155 17.78 12.13 1.46
CA GLY A 155 17.96 11.89 0.03
C GLY A 155 18.86 10.66 -0.19
N ALA A 156 19.78 10.73 -1.16
CA ALA A 156 20.75 9.68 -1.42
C ALA A 156 22.00 9.73 -0.53
N LYS A 157 21.96 10.45 0.61
CA LYS A 157 23.16 10.66 1.46
C LYS A 157 22.92 10.22 2.90
N ASN A 158 23.96 9.60 3.46
CA ASN A 158 24.06 9.41 4.90
C ASN A 158 24.62 10.67 5.55
N THR A 159 23.90 11.25 6.50
CA THR A 159 24.32 12.45 7.22
C THR A 159 24.23 12.24 8.73
N PRO A 160 25.07 12.93 9.53
CA PRO A 160 24.90 12.96 10.98
C PRO A 160 23.52 13.50 11.35
N LEU A 161 22.96 12.97 12.44
CA LEU A 161 21.70 13.44 13.02
C LEU A 161 21.79 14.94 13.35
N ARG A 162 20.79 15.71 12.90
CA ARG A 162 20.65 17.14 13.17
C ARG A 162 19.29 17.40 13.81
N HIS A 163 19.15 18.58 14.42
CA HIS A 163 17.91 18.96 15.09
C HIS A 163 16.67 18.86 14.18
N ALA A 164 16.83 19.18 12.89
CA ALA A 164 15.75 19.13 11.89
C ALA A 164 15.14 17.73 11.71
N HIS A 165 15.83 16.66 12.08
CA HIS A 165 15.35 15.30 11.88
C HIS A 165 14.42 14.83 13.02
N TRP A 166 14.43 15.48 14.19
CA TRP A 166 13.75 14.96 15.39
C TRP A 166 12.24 14.79 15.21
N ASN A 167 11.57 15.74 14.56
CA ASN A 167 10.12 15.67 14.35
C ASN A 167 9.73 14.42 13.55
N ASP A 168 10.46 14.13 12.48
CA ASP A 168 10.21 12.97 11.64
C ASP A 168 10.62 11.66 12.32
N LEU A 169 11.71 11.65 13.08
CA LEU A 169 12.19 10.46 13.76
C LEU A 169 11.25 10.04 14.90
N LEU A 170 10.75 11.02 15.65
CA LEU A 170 9.87 10.77 16.79
C LEU A 170 8.42 10.56 16.37
N SER A 171 8.02 10.83 15.11
CA SER A 171 6.61 10.78 14.72
C SER A 171 5.97 9.42 14.97
N LEU A 172 6.67 8.32 14.66
CA LEU A 172 6.18 6.96 14.91
C LEU A 172 6.08 6.65 16.41
N ARG A 173 7.08 7.07 17.19
CA ARG A 173 7.09 6.87 18.64
C ARG A 173 6.01 7.71 19.33
N ASP A 174 5.86 8.96 18.94
CA ASP A 174 4.83 9.87 19.45
C ASP A 174 3.43 9.35 19.10
N GLN A 175 3.26 8.81 17.90
CA GLN A 175 2.03 8.12 17.51
C GLN A 175 1.76 6.92 18.42
N ARG A 176 2.75 6.02 18.59
CA ARG A 176 2.60 4.86 19.47
C ARG A 176 2.33 5.24 20.93
N LEU A 177 3.03 6.24 21.46
CA LEU A 177 2.80 6.72 22.82
C LEU A 177 1.38 7.28 22.99
N ARG A 178 0.85 7.97 21.98
CA ARG A 178 -0.55 8.42 21.98
C ARG A 178 -1.51 7.23 21.94
N GLU A 179 -1.22 6.21 21.13
CA GLU A 179 -2.02 4.97 21.06
C GLU A 179 -1.98 4.20 22.39
N GLU A 180 -0.81 3.98 22.97
CA GLU A 180 -0.62 3.32 24.27
C GLU A 180 -1.30 4.07 25.42
N ALA A 181 -1.17 5.40 25.45
CA ALA A 181 -1.84 6.23 26.45
C ALA A 181 -3.37 6.14 26.34
N ARG A 182 -3.89 5.92 25.13
CA ARG A 182 -5.32 5.73 24.87
C ARG A 182 -5.78 4.30 25.17
N ALA A 183 -4.91 3.31 25.00
CA ALA A 183 -5.24 1.89 25.17
C ALA A 183 -5.88 1.57 26.54
N GLN A 184 -5.46 2.22 27.63
CA GLN A 184 -6.08 1.99 28.95
C GLN A 184 -7.51 2.53 29.04
N VAL A 185 -7.78 3.69 28.45
CA VAL A 185 -9.13 4.26 28.38
C VAL A 185 -9.99 3.41 27.43
N ASP A 186 -9.41 2.98 26.32
CA ASP A 186 -10.06 2.16 25.32
C ASP A 186 -10.41 0.75 25.83
N LEU A 187 -9.56 0.12 26.64
CA LEU A 187 -9.86 -1.14 27.32
C LEU A 187 -11.04 -0.99 28.29
N LEU A 188 -11.11 0.10 29.05
CA LEU A 188 -12.26 0.37 29.93
C LEU A 188 -13.55 0.60 29.12
N ILE A 189 -13.46 1.25 27.96
CA ILE A 189 -14.59 1.44 27.05
C ILE A 189 -15.02 0.11 26.42
N ALA A 190 -14.08 -0.75 26.01
CA ALA A 190 -14.34 -2.07 25.47
C ALA A 190 -14.95 -3.02 26.50
N ASP A 191 -14.45 -3.01 27.74
CA ASP A 191 -15.02 -3.77 28.85
C ASP A 191 -16.43 -3.29 29.18
N LEU A 192 -16.65 -1.96 29.19
CA LEU A 192 -17.98 -1.39 29.32
C LEU A 192 -18.89 -1.84 28.17
N ALA A 193 -18.40 -1.82 26.92
CA ALA A 193 -19.12 -2.31 25.75
C ALA A 193 -19.55 -3.77 25.92
N SER A 194 -18.60 -4.62 26.31
CA SER A 194 -18.80 -6.05 26.48
C SER A 194 -19.75 -6.37 27.63
N ALA A 195 -19.61 -5.67 28.76
CA ALA A 195 -20.52 -5.78 29.89
C ALA A 195 -21.95 -5.34 29.52
N MET A 196 -22.09 -4.31 28.66
CA MET A 196 -23.38 -3.90 28.13
C MET A 196 -23.99 -4.92 27.16
N ARG A 197 -23.17 -5.60 26.33
CA ARG A 197 -23.61 -6.74 25.49
C ARG A 197 -24.15 -7.90 26.34
N ALA A 198 -23.50 -8.23 27.45
CA ALA A 198 -23.90 -9.33 28.34
C ALA A 198 -25.12 -8.99 29.25
N GLY A 199 -25.36 -7.70 29.51
CA GLY A 199 -26.30 -7.24 30.54
C GLY A 199 -27.72 -6.88 30.08
N GLY A 200 -28.05 -6.97 28.78
CA GLY A 200 -29.41 -6.72 28.27
C GLY A 200 -29.98 -5.32 28.54
N ALA A 201 -29.14 -4.32 28.83
CA ALA A 201 -29.58 -2.94 29.04
C ALA A 201 -29.85 -2.24 27.70
N GLY A 202 -30.93 -1.46 27.63
CA GLY A 202 -31.36 -0.69 26.45
C GLY A 202 -30.33 0.34 25.92
N PRO A 203 -30.70 1.13 24.88
CA PRO A 203 -29.87 1.52 23.73
C PRO A 203 -28.79 2.60 23.99
N ALA A 204 -28.21 2.68 25.18
CA ALA A 204 -27.06 3.53 25.45
C ALA A 204 -25.77 2.86 24.95
N GLY A 205 -25.68 2.58 23.65
CA GLY A 205 -24.48 1.96 23.05
C GLY A 205 -23.22 2.81 23.28
N VAL A 206 -22.06 2.15 23.30
CA VAL A 206 -20.72 2.73 23.51
C VAL A 206 -20.51 3.99 22.66
N PRO A 207 -20.08 5.12 23.25
CA PRO A 207 -19.89 6.35 22.50
C PRO A 207 -18.85 6.14 21.39
N LEU A 208 -19.18 6.59 20.18
CA LEU A 208 -18.27 6.55 19.04
C LEU A 208 -17.48 7.86 18.98
N SER A 209 -16.15 7.77 18.96
CA SER A 209 -15.24 8.91 18.85
C SER A 209 -14.15 8.62 17.82
N VAL A 210 -13.68 9.67 17.14
CA VAL A 210 -12.54 9.59 16.22
C VAL A 210 -11.22 9.38 16.97
N GLU A 211 -11.19 9.68 18.27
CA GLU A 211 -10.01 9.56 19.11
C GLU A 211 -9.73 8.14 19.62
N MET A 212 -10.73 7.23 19.55
CA MET A 212 -10.59 5.83 19.96
C MET A 212 -9.47 5.14 19.16
N ALA A 213 -8.80 4.16 19.74
CA ALA A 213 -7.98 3.23 18.95
C ALA A 213 -8.83 2.53 17.86
N ASP A 214 -8.20 2.15 16.74
CA ASP A 214 -8.89 1.54 15.60
C ASP A 214 -9.58 0.23 15.94
N ASP A 215 -8.92 -0.67 16.68
CA ASP A 215 -9.49 -1.95 17.10
C ASP A 215 -10.71 -1.77 18.03
N THR A 216 -10.59 -0.87 19.01
CA THR A 216 -11.69 -0.56 19.94
C THR A 216 -12.86 0.09 19.24
N PHE A 217 -12.58 0.97 18.27
CA PHE A 217 -13.62 1.55 17.43
C PHE A 217 -14.33 0.48 16.59
N GLY A 218 -13.59 -0.46 16.00
CA GLY A 218 -14.13 -1.62 15.28
C GLY A 218 -15.11 -2.43 16.14
N GLU A 219 -14.71 -2.81 17.35
CA GLU A 219 -15.57 -3.50 18.32
C GLU A 219 -16.84 -2.71 18.69
N ALA A 220 -16.71 -1.39 18.87
CA ALA A 220 -17.86 -0.54 19.15
C ALA A 220 -18.82 -0.43 17.95
N VAL A 221 -18.31 -0.47 16.72
CA VAL A 221 -19.11 -0.55 15.50
C VAL A 221 -19.84 -1.89 15.43
N VAL A 222 -19.14 -3.01 15.62
CA VAL A 222 -19.73 -4.36 15.65
C VAL A 222 -20.89 -4.43 16.63
N SER A 223 -20.68 -4.00 17.88
CA SER A 223 -21.72 -4.01 18.90
C SER A 223 -22.97 -3.21 18.50
N ARG A 224 -22.82 -2.13 17.73
CA ARG A 224 -23.95 -1.31 17.26
C ARG A 224 -24.66 -1.91 16.05
N LEU A 225 -23.93 -2.57 15.17
CA LEU A 225 -24.49 -3.31 14.03
C LEU A 225 -25.33 -4.50 14.54
N GLU A 226 -24.84 -5.22 15.55
CA GLU A 226 -25.57 -6.31 16.22
C GLU A 226 -26.85 -5.83 16.92
N ALA A 227 -26.82 -4.61 17.48
CA ALA A 227 -27.97 -3.97 18.13
C ALA A 227 -28.94 -3.30 17.15
N ASP A 228 -28.71 -3.42 15.83
CA ASP A 228 -29.52 -2.83 14.75
C ASP A 228 -29.74 -1.30 14.91
N SER A 229 -28.71 -0.59 15.39
CA SER A 229 -28.78 0.83 15.77
C SER A 229 -28.00 1.74 14.81
N ASP A 230 -28.50 1.89 13.57
CA ASP A 230 -27.81 2.60 12.50
C ASP A 230 -27.76 4.14 12.64
N ILE A 231 -28.70 4.75 13.37
CA ILE A 231 -28.83 6.22 13.45
C ILE A 231 -27.54 6.86 13.95
N ARG A 232 -26.94 6.28 14.99
CA ARG A 232 -25.71 6.80 15.59
C ARG A 232 -24.49 6.58 14.69
N LEU A 233 -24.45 5.47 13.95
CA LEU A 233 -23.40 5.19 12.97
C LEU A 233 -23.45 6.20 11.83
N ARG A 234 -24.64 6.50 11.29
CA ARG A 234 -24.83 7.54 10.25
C ARG A 234 -24.47 8.94 10.74
N GLN A 235 -24.85 9.30 11.97
CA GLN A 235 -24.45 10.57 12.60
C GLN A 235 -22.94 10.66 12.82
N PHE A 236 -22.29 9.54 13.13
CA PHE A 236 -20.83 9.49 13.28
C PHE A 236 -20.11 9.68 11.94
N LEU A 237 -20.57 9.02 10.87
CA LEU A 237 -20.03 9.20 9.52
C LEU A 237 -20.06 10.67 9.07
N GLY A 238 -21.20 11.33 9.22
CA GLY A 238 -21.35 12.73 8.82
C GLY A 238 -20.43 13.68 9.61
N ARG A 239 -20.23 13.43 10.91
CA ARG A 239 -19.29 14.21 11.74
C ARG A 239 -17.83 13.95 11.33
N SER A 240 -17.45 12.70 11.14
CA SER A 240 -16.08 12.32 10.77
C SER A 240 -15.72 12.89 9.40
N ALA A 241 -16.64 12.87 8.42
CA ALA A 241 -16.41 13.45 7.10
C ALA A 241 -16.11 14.96 7.15
N ALA A 242 -16.66 15.69 8.13
CA ALA A 242 -16.37 17.11 8.33
C ALA A 242 -14.96 17.36 8.89
N LEU A 243 -14.40 16.40 9.65
CA LEU A 243 -13.06 16.51 10.23
C LEU A 243 -11.95 16.25 9.21
N VAL A 244 -12.24 15.63 8.05
CA VAL A 244 -11.25 15.37 6.99
C VAL A 244 -10.59 16.66 6.48
N SER A 245 -11.31 17.78 6.52
CA SER A 245 -10.75 19.10 6.15
C SER A 245 -9.68 19.59 7.12
N ASN A 246 -9.65 19.10 8.36
CA ASN A 246 -8.63 19.43 9.36
C ASN A 246 -7.40 18.52 9.19
N PRO A 247 -6.22 19.04 8.79
CA PRO A 247 -5.03 18.21 8.57
C PRO A 247 -4.63 17.32 9.75
N ASP A 248 -4.83 17.80 10.99
CA ASP A 248 -4.41 17.09 12.20
C ASP A 248 -5.31 15.90 12.56
N GLU A 249 -6.59 15.98 12.19
CA GLU A 249 -7.61 14.95 12.48
C GLU A 249 -7.93 14.08 11.28
N ARG A 250 -7.49 14.50 10.09
CA ARG A 250 -7.84 13.91 8.79
C ARG A 250 -7.65 12.41 8.76
N ARG A 251 -6.44 11.95 9.12
CA ARG A 251 -6.07 10.53 9.04
C ARG A 251 -7.01 9.68 9.91
N ALA A 252 -7.12 10.04 11.19
CA ALA A 252 -7.99 9.33 12.13
C ALA A 252 -9.46 9.33 11.67
N ALA A 253 -9.96 10.45 11.16
CA ALA A 253 -11.32 10.55 10.63
C ALA A 253 -11.54 9.63 9.41
N LEU A 254 -10.59 9.62 8.47
CA LEU A 254 -10.63 8.73 7.30
C LEU A 254 -10.55 7.26 7.70
N ASP A 255 -9.72 6.91 8.68
CA ASP A 255 -9.62 5.55 9.21
C ASP A 255 -10.94 5.09 9.81
N LYS A 256 -11.58 5.93 10.65
CA LYS A 256 -12.89 5.57 11.25
C LYS A 256 -14.00 5.43 10.23
N ILE A 257 -14.03 6.28 9.19
CA ILE A 257 -15.01 6.13 8.10
C ILE A 257 -14.79 4.81 7.37
N THR A 258 -13.54 4.46 7.08
CA THR A 258 -13.17 3.25 6.35
C THR A 258 -13.48 2.00 7.16
N ILE A 259 -13.11 1.97 8.45
CA ILE A 259 -13.41 0.87 9.38
C ILE A 259 -14.92 0.64 9.47
N LEU A 260 -15.70 1.72 9.64
CA LEU A 260 -17.16 1.61 9.72
C LEU A 260 -17.75 1.07 8.42
N ALA A 261 -17.31 1.57 7.26
CA ALA A 261 -17.76 1.09 5.96
C ALA A 261 -17.40 -0.40 5.75
N ALA A 262 -16.17 -0.80 6.08
CA ALA A 262 -15.71 -2.18 5.98
C ALA A 262 -16.54 -3.14 6.84
N HIS A 263 -16.81 -2.76 8.09
CA HIS A 263 -17.68 -3.54 8.97
C HIS A 263 -19.14 -3.56 8.48
N ALA A 264 -19.66 -2.44 7.99
CA ALA A 264 -21.01 -2.41 7.41
C ALA A 264 -21.13 -3.34 6.19
N MET A 265 -20.09 -3.43 5.35
CA MET A 265 -20.02 -4.39 4.25
C MET A 265 -20.01 -5.84 4.75
N TYR A 266 -19.15 -6.14 5.73
CA TYR A 266 -19.01 -7.49 6.28
C TYR A 266 -20.27 -8.01 6.99
N PHE A 267 -21.02 -7.12 7.67
CA PHE A 267 -22.30 -7.43 8.31
C PHE A 267 -23.52 -7.25 7.37
N GLU A 268 -23.27 -7.13 6.06
CA GLU A 268 -24.29 -7.02 5.01
C GLU A 268 -25.28 -5.86 5.21
N ARG A 269 -24.81 -4.74 5.80
CA ARG A 269 -25.57 -3.49 5.99
C ARG A 269 -25.33 -2.52 4.83
N GLY A 270 -25.81 -2.90 3.64
CA GLY A 270 -25.58 -2.18 2.38
C GLY A 270 -25.81 -0.66 2.44
N THR A 271 -26.96 -0.21 2.95
CA THR A 271 -27.26 1.24 3.04
C THR A 271 -26.27 2.02 3.93
N LEU A 272 -25.68 1.37 4.93
CA LEU A 272 -24.69 1.99 5.79
C LEU A 272 -23.31 1.98 5.15
N ALA A 273 -22.96 0.91 4.44
CA ALA A 273 -21.75 0.83 3.62
C ALA A 273 -21.73 1.93 2.56
N GLU A 274 -22.82 2.08 1.78
CA GLU A 274 -23.02 3.16 0.82
C GLU A 274 -22.82 4.54 1.47
N LYS A 275 -23.40 4.75 2.67
CA LYS A 275 -23.26 6.02 3.38
C LYS A 275 -21.81 6.29 3.80
N GLY A 276 -21.04 5.25 4.14
CA GLY A 276 -19.61 5.36 4.42
C GLY A 276 -18.81 5.78 3.19
N ILE A 277 -19.11 5.17 2.05
CA ILE A 277 -18.50 5.50 0.75
C ILE A 277 -18.85 6.93 0.32
N ASP A 278 -20.12 7.33 0.47
CA ASP A 278 -20.56 8.71 0.25
C ASP A 278 -19.81 9.69 1.14
N SER A 279 -19.53 9.32 2.38
CA SER A 279 -18.80 10.19 3.32
C SER A 279 -17.35 10.41 2.87
N LEU A 280 -16.70 9.38 2.30
CA LEU A 280 -15.38 9.53 1.67
C LEU A 280 -15.44 10.42 0.43
N PHE A 281 -16.45 10.25 -0.42
CA PHE A 281 -16.64 11.07 -1.61
C PHE A 281 -16.96 12.54 -1.28
N ASP A 282 -17.83 12.78 -0.30
CA ASP A 282 -18.15 14.11 0.22
C ASP A 282 -16.91 14.80 0.79
N ALA A 283 -16.05 14.05 1.49
CA ALA A 283 -14.79 14.58 2.00
C ALA A 283 -13.83 14.90 0.84
N TYR A 284 -13.72 14.02 -0.15
CA TYR A 284 -12.91 14.21 -1.35
C TYR A 284 -13.28 15.47 -2.13
N THR A 285 -14.59 15.72 -2.29
CA THR A 285 -15.09 16.86 -3.05
C THR A 285 -14.88 18.21 -2.36
N LYS A 286 -14.73 18.21 -1.02
CA LYS A 286 -14.48 19.41 -0.22
C LYS A 286 -13.01 19.83 -0.16
N LEU A 287 -12.09 18.94 -0.55
CA LEU A 287 -10.65 19.26 -0.58
C LEU A 287 -10.35 20.34 -1.63
N GLY A 288 -9.49 21.29 -1.27
CA GLY A 288 -9.13 22.44 -2.08
C GLY A 288 -8.14 22.11 -3.21
N HIS A 289 -7.83 23.11 -4.03
CA HIS A 289 -6.75 22.97 -5.01
C HIS A 289 -5.40 22.82 -4.28
N GLY A 290 -4.59 21.82 -4.66
CA GLY A 290 -3.30 21.52 -4.02
C GLY A 290 -3.33 20.37 -2.99
N ASP A 291 -4.50 19.88 -2.60
CA ASP A 291 -4.66 18.77 -1.62
C ASP A 291 -4.46 17.37 -2.24
N ALA A 292 -3.58 17.23 -3.23
CA ALA A 292 -3.38 15.97 -3.96
C ALA A 292 -3.00 14.80 -3.04
N ALA A 293 -2.21 15.05 -1.99
CA ALA A 293 -1.85 14.03 -1.01
C ALA A 293 -3.05 13.56 -0.19
N ALA A 294 -3.94 14.47 0.19
CA ALA A 294 -5.15 14.13 0.93
C ALA A 294 -6.15 13.36 0.04
N ARG A 295 -6.28 13.75 -1.23
CA ARG A 295 -7.08 13.00 -2.21
C ARG A 295 -6.53 11.60 -2.41
N LEU A 296 -5.21 11.46 -2.52
CA LEU A 296 -4.57 10.15 -2.62
C LEU A 296 -4.87 9.28 -1.40
N ASP A 297 -4.78 9.84 -0.19
CA ASP A 297 -5.07 9.14 1.07
C ASP A 297 -6.51 8.59 1.11
N ILE A 298 -7.47 9.34 0.55
CA ILE A 298 -8.86 8.87 0.36
C ILE A 298 -8.90 7.74 -0.67
N ILE A 299 -8.26 7.88 -1.84
CA ILE A 299 -8.29 6.83 -2.87
C ILE A 299 -7.62 5.54 -2.38
N THR A 300 -6.57 5.61 -1.57
CA THR A 300 -5.97 4.42 -0.93
C THR A 300 -7.01 3.65 -0.11
N ARG A 301 -7.87 4.34 0.66
CA ARG A 301 -8.98 3.73 1.42
C ARG A 301 -10.11 3.22 0.53
N VAL A 302 -10.35 3.87 -0.60
CA VAL A 302 -11.28 3.37 -1.64
C VAL A 302 -10.79 2.05 -2.20
N TYR A 303 -9.48 1.87 -2.43
CA TYR A 303 -8.91 0.57 -2.82
C TYR A 303 -9.05 -0.48 -1.73
N VAL A 304 -8.88 -0.12 -0.45
CA VAL A 304 -9.14 -1.04 0.67
C VAL A 304 -10.60 -1.53 0.63
N LEU A 305 -11.58 -0.63 0.57
CA LEU A 305 -13.00 -1.00 0.49
C LEU A 305 -13.35 -1.75 -0.79
N GLY A 306 -12.77 -1.35 -1.93
CA GLY A 306 -12.97 -2.03 -3.21
C GLY A 306 -12.45 -3.46 -3.20
N SER A 307 -11.25 -3.70 -2.64
CA SER A 307 -10.69 -5.03 -2.47
C SER A 307 -11.55 -5.90 -1.53
N LEU A 308 -12.09 -5.31 -0.46
CA LEU A 308 -13.01 -5.98 0.45
C LEU A 308 -14.31 -6.37 -0.28
N ALA A 309 -14.88 -5.46 -1.09
CA ALA A 309 -16.06 -5.76 -1.90
C ALA A 309 -15.81 -6.94 -2.84
N VAL A 310 -14.62 -7.05 -3.44
CA VAL A 310 -14.23 -8.20 -4.26
C VAL A 310 -14.21 -9.49 -3.45
N ARG A 311 -13.55 -9.51 -2.28
CA ARG A 311 -13.48 -10.70 -1.41
C ARG A 311 -14.86 -11.13 -0.91
N LEU A 312 -15.73 -10.16 -0.59
CA LEU A 312 -17.12 -10.39 -0.17
C LEU A 312 -18.10 -10.61 -1.34
N ARG A 313 -17.63 -10.54 -2.60
CA ARG A 313 -18.46 -10.66 -3.81
C ARG A 313 -19.62 -9.65 -3.87
N GLN A 314 -19.42 -8.47 -3.31
CA GLN A 314 -20.40 -7.37 -3.29
C GLN A 314 -20.26 -6.51 -4.55
N TRP A 315 -20.62 -7.09 -5.68
CA TRP A 315 -20.38 -6.54 -7.02
C TRP A 315 -21.04 -5.18 -7.29
N ALA A 316 -22.23 -4.93 -6.74
CA ALA A 316 -22.89 -3.63 -6.83
C ALA A 316 -22.06 -2.51 -6.15
N ILE A 317 -21.41 -2.82 -5.03
CA ILE A 317 -20.53 -1.86 -4.36
C ILE A 317 -19.27 -1.59 -5.19
N VAL A 318 -18.73 -2.59 -5.91
CA VAL A 318 -17.60 -2.39 -6.84
C VAL A 318 -17.98 -1.40 -7.94
N HIS A 319 -19.19 -1.50 -8.51
CA HIS A 319 -19.74 -0.54 -9.46
C HIS A 319 -19.87 0.87 -8.85
N ASP A 320 -20.52 0.99 -7.70
CA ASP A 320 -20.82 2.28 -7.06
C ASP A 320 -19.59 3.02 -6.50
N LEU A 321 -18.55 2.28 -6.12
CA LEU A 321 -17.23 2.83 -5.79
C LEU A 321 -16.54 3.42 -7.02
N SER A 322 -16.68 2.75 -8.17
CA SER A 322 -15.92 3.04 -9.39
C SER A 322 -16.47 4.24 -10.15
N LEU A 323 -17.79 4.30 -10.38
CA LEU A 323 -18.44 5.32 -11.22
C LEU A 323 -18.95 6.52 -10.44
N ARG A 324 -18.01 7.26 -9.84
CA ARG A 324 -18.30 8.56 -9.20
C ARG A 324 -17.63 9.70 -9.98
N PRO A 325 -18.35 10.42 -10.84
CA PRO A 325 -17.78 11.49 -11.64
C PRO A 325 -17.19 12.62 -10.80
N TYR A 326 -16.06 13.17 -11.24
CA TYR A 326 -15.42 14.30 -10.56
C TYR A 326 -14.68 15.21 -11.55
N PRO A 327 -14.78 16.56 -11.42
CA PRO A 327 -15.62 17.30 -10.48
C PRO A 327 -17.13 17.09 -10.75
N PRO A 328 -18.00 17.25 -9.72
CA PRO A 328 -19.43 16.92 -9.83
C PRO A 328 -20.22 17.86 -10.75
N SER A 329 -19.72 19.07 -11.02
CA SER A 329 -20.28 19.99 -12.00
C SER A 329 -19.26 21.05 -12.42
N GLY A 330 -19.45 21.64 -13.61
CA GLY A 330 -18.68 22.78 -14.11
C GLY A 330 -18.23 22.64 -15.57
N ASP A 331 -17.75 23.74 -16.16
CA ASP A 331 -17.19 23.80 -17.52
C ASP A 331 -15.76 23.20 -17.62
N VAL A 332 -15.39 22.34 -16.68
CA VAL A 332 -14.04 21.77 -16.53
C VAL A 332 -14.05 20.31 -16.98
N TYR A 333 -12.89 19.76 -17.32
CA TYR A 333 -12.73 18.34 -17.63
C TYR A 333 -13.24 17.45 -16.49
N ILE A 334 -14.37 16.76 -16.72
CA ILE A 334 -14.98 15.80 -15.78
C ILE A 334 -14.44 14.41 -16.05
N TYR A 335 -13.89 13.77 -15.02
CA TYR A 335 -13.52 12.36 -15.03
C TYR A 335 -14.74 11.49 -14.74
N SER A 336 -14.86 10.35 -15.41
CA SER A 336 -15.90 9.35 -15.13
C SER A 336 -15.76 8.75 -13.73
N SER A 337 -14.55 8.74 -13.17
CA SER A 337 -14.25 8.21 -11.85
C SER A 337 -13.32 9.13 -11.07
N TRP A 338 -13.68 9.38 -9.82
CA TRP A 338 -12.84 10.02 -8.81
C TRP A 338 -11.55 9.26 -8.51
N ILE A 339 -11.53 7.93 -8.72
CA ILE A 339 -10.31 7.11 -8.62
C ILE A 339 -9.32 7.59 -9.67
N ARG A 340 -9.75 7.68 -10.94
CA ARG A 340 -8.90 8.17 -12.02
C ARG A 340 -8.44 9.60 -11.77
N HIS A 341 -9.36 10.47 -11.35
CA HIS A 341 -9.00 11.85 -11.03
C HIS A 341 -7.92 11.89 -9.93
N GLY A 342 -8.08 11.12 -8.84
CA GLY A 342 -7.13 11.09 -7.74
C GLY A 342 -5.76 10.54 -8.15
N GLN A 343 -5.73 9.50 -9.00
CA GLN A 343 -4.49 8.99 -9.60
C GLN A 343 -3.77 10.08 -10.42
N VAL A 344 -4.50 10.80 -11.26
CA VAL A 344 -3.94 11.87 -12.10
C VAL A 344 -3.47 13.05 -11.25
N ASP A 345 -4.24 13.46 -10.25
CA ASP A 345 -3.88 14.55 -9.34
C ASP A 345 -2.61 14.21 -8.54
N ALA A 346 -2.51 12.99 -8.02
CA ALA A 346 -1.32 12.48 -7.34
C ALA A 346 -0.09 12.45 -8.25
N SER A 347 -0.25 12.01 -9.51
CA SER A 347 0.84 12.01 -10.49
C SER A 347 1.29 13.42 -10.86
N ARG A 348 0.37 14.38 -10.98
CA ARG A 348 0.69 15.79 -11.28
C ARG A 348 1.38 16.50 -10.13
N ALA A 349 1.13 16.04 -8.90
CA ALA A 349 1.80 16.52 -7.69
C ALA A 349 3.11 15.77 -7.39
N ASP A 350 3.61 14.95 -8.33
CA ASP A 350 4.84 14.16 -8.19
C ASP A 350 4.87 13.27 -6.92
N LEU A 351 3.68 12.86 -6.42
CA LEU A 351 3.58 11.93 -5.29
C LEU A 351 4.00 10.53 -5.72
N PHE A 352 3.69 10.20 -6.98
CA PHE A 352 4.26 9.05 -7.68
C PHE A 352 5.28 9.54 -8.71
N PRO A 353 6.33 8.75 -8.99
CA PRO A 353 7.21 9.00 -10.12
C PRO A 353 6.40 9.03 -11.42
N LYS A 354 6.86 9.86 -12.37
CA LYS A 354 6.16 10.07 -13.65
C LYS A 354 5.93 8.74 -14.37
N GLY A 355 4.67 8.49 -14.74
CA GLY A 355 4.24 7.31 -15.48
C GLY A 355 4.05 6.04 -14.63
N LYS A 356 4.04 6.13 -13.29
CA LYS A 356 4.13 4.94 -12.40
C LYS A 356 3.06 4.92 -11.30
N GLY A 357 1.79 4.76 -11.70
CA GLY A 357 0.63 4.77 -10.80
C GLY A 357 0.43 3.51 -9.93
N GLY A 358 1.16 2.42 -10.21
CA GLY A 358 1.04 1.12 -9.53
C GLY A 358 1.22 1.13 -8.01
N MET A 359 1.94 2.11 -7.48
CA MET A 359 2.31 2.15 -6.05
C MET A 359 1.14 2.41 -5.08
N MET A 360 -0.04 2.81 -5.58
CA MET A 360 -1.23 2.93 -4.74
C MET A 360 -1.70 1.56 -4.21
N ILE A 361 -1.58 0.49 -5.00
CA ILE A 361 -1.94 -0.87 -4.60
C ILE A 361 -1.07 -1.30 -3.40
N SER A 362 0.25 -1.09 -3.50
CA SER A 362 1.18 -1.37 -2.39
C SER A 362 0.83 -0.55 -1.14
N ALA A 363 0.51 0.74 -1.29
CA ALA A 363 0.11 1.60 -0.17
C ALA A 363 -1.19 1.13 0.51
N ALA A 364 -2.19 0.71 -0.27
CA ALA A 364 -3.44 0.18 0.26
C ALA A 364 -3.23 -1.15 0.99
N ARG A 365 -2.33 -2.01 0.50
CA ARG A 365 -1.98 -3.26 1.17
C ARG A 365 -1.35 -2.99 2.54
N VAL A 366 -0.38 -2.07 2.62
CA VAL A 366 0.25 -1.68 3.90
C VAL A 366 -0.82 -1.18 4.86
N LEU A 367 -1.68 -0.25 4.43
CA LEU A 367 -2.74 0.31 5.26
C LEU A 367 -3.63 -0.76 5.88
N MET A 368 -4.17 -1.69 5.07
CA MET A 368 -5.04 -2.73 5.63
C MET A 368 -4.29 -3.83 6.38
N SER A 369 -2.99 -4.00 6.15
CA SER A 369 -2.17 -4.93 6.93
C SER A 369 -1.96 -4.40 8.34
N GLU A 370 -1.61 -3.11 8.46
CA GLU A 370 -1.40 -2.42 9.74
C GLU A 370 -2.70 -2.14 10.50
N GLN A 371 -3.85 -2.16 9.83
CA GLN A 371 -5.16 -1.84 10.39
C GLN A 371 -6.14 -3.01 10.23
N PRO A 372 -6.12 -4.01 11.15
CA PRO A 372 -6.97 -5.19 11.05
C PRO A 372 -8.47 -4.85 10.98
N ALA A 373 -8.90 -3.79 11.66
CA ALA A 373 -10.28 -3.28 11.62
C ALA A 373 -10.76 -2.84 10.21
N MET A 374 -9.87 -2.65 9.23
CA MET A 374 -10.25 -2.37 7.84
C MET A 374 -10.49 -3.63 6.99
N ARG A 375 -10.13 -4.81 7.50
CA ARG A 375 -10.29 -6.12 6.84
C ARG A 375 -10.98 -7.13 7.77
N PRO A 376 -12.22 -6.86 8.19
CA PRO A 376 -12.95 -7.71 9.15
C PRO A 376 -13.16 -9.16 8.66
N ASP A 377 -12.96 -9.42 7.37
CA ASP A 377 -13.06 -10.72 6.74
C ASP A 377 -11.77 -11.58 6.81
N VAL A 378 -10.61 -10.97 7.11
CA VAL A 378 -9.30 -11.64 7.13
C VAL A 378 -8.68 -11.53 8.52
N PRO A 379 -8.54 -12.65 9.26
CA PRO A 379 -7.93 -12.63 10.59
C PRO A 379 -6.43 -12.35 10.51
N GLU A 380 -5.86 -11.80 11.59
CA GLU A 380 -4.43 -11.45 11.67
C GLU A 380 -3.50 -12.61 11.31
N SER A 381 -3.83 -13.82 11.77
CA SER A 381 -3.03 -15.01 11.51
C SER A 381 -3.02 -15.46 10.05
N ALA A 382 -3.89 -14.90 9.20
CA ALA A 382 -3.94 -15.19 7.76
C ALA A 382 -3.23 -14.13 6.91
N VAL A 383 -2.70 -13.06 7.52
CA VAL A 383 -1.91 -12.05 6.81
C VAL A 383 -0.45 -12.51 6.80
N PRO A 384 0.15 -12.78 5.63
CA PRO A 384 1.53 -13.20 5.56
C PRO A 384 2.46 -12.04 5.88
N ASP A 385 3.60 -12.38 6.48
CA ASP A 385 4.71 -11.45 6.65
C ASP A 385 5.13 -10.88 5.28
N PRO A 386 5.43 -9.58 5.17
CA PRO A 386 5.72 -8.97 3.87
C PRO A 386 6.91 -9.59 3.11
N GLY A 387 7.87 -10.19 3.84
CA GLY A 387 9.00 -10.90 3.26
C GLY A 387 8.64 -12.24 2.60
N ASP A 388 7.50 -12.83 2.97
CA ASP A 388 7.05 -14.16 2.57
C ASP A 388 5.78 -14.10 1.71
N LEU A 389 5.59 -12.98 1.00
CA LEU A 389 4.42 -12.72 0.19
C LEU A 389 4.29 -13.73 -0.96
N ALA A 390 3.44 -14.73 -0.74
CA ALA A 390 3.13 -15.77 -1.70
C ALA A 390 2.19 -15.27 -2.82
N HIS A 391 2.07 -16.07 -3.87
CA HIS A 391 1.22 -15.74 -5.02
C HIS A 391 -0.28 -15.72 -4.66
N ASP A 392 -0.67 -16.32 -3.54
CA ASP A 392 -2.03 -16.45 -3.04
C ASP A 392 -2.42 -15.43 -1.95
N ASP A 393 -1.63 -14.38 -1.72
CA ASP A 393 -1.97 -13.30 -0.78
C ASP A 393 -3.31 -12.64 -1.12
N ALA A 394 -4.33 -12.95 -0.32
CA ALA A 394 -5.71 -12.55 -0.59
C ALA A 394 -5.88 -11.02 -0.62
N LEU A 395 -5.16 -10.29 0.24
CA LEU A 395 -5.26 -8.84 0.34
C LEU A 395 -4.73 -8.17 -0.92
N PHE A 396 -3.55 -8.58 -1.38
CA PHE A 396 -2.89 -8.01 -2.54
C PHE A 396 -3.55 -8.44 -3.85
N ASN A 397 -3.98 -9.70 -3.95
CA ASN A 397 -4.70 -10.20 -5.13
C ASN A 397 -6.04 -9.48 -5.29
N SER A 398 -6.82 -9.30 -4.21
CA SER A 398 -8.10 -8.59 -4.29
C SER A 398 -7.96 -7.10 -4.62
N LEU A 399 -6.85 -6.45 -4.23
CA LEU A 399 -6.53 -5.10 -4.69
C LEU A 399 -6.28 -5.06 -6.21
N CYS A 400 -5.50 -5.99 -6.73
CA CYS A 400 -5.22 -6.09 -8.17
C CYS A 400 -6.51 -6.38 -8.96
N GLN A 401 -7.37 -7.25 -8.44
CA GLN A 401 -8.66 -7.56 -9.03
C GLN A 401 -9.58 -6.33 -9.03
N PHE A 402 -9.71 -5.63 -7.91
CA PHE A 402 -10.53 -4.42 -7.84
C PHE A 402 -10.07 -3.36 -8.84
N ASP A 403 -8.75 -3.16 -8.98
CA ASP A 403 -8.18 -2.22 -9.96
C ASP A 403 -8.64 -2.51 -11.39
N ILE A 404 -8.60 -3.78 -11.81
CA ILE A 404 -9.09 -4.20 -13.12
C ILE A 404 -10.60 -4.03 -13.25
N LEU A 405 -11.38 -4.46 -12.26
CA LEU A 405 -12.84 -4.32 -12.29
C LEU A 405 -13.26 -2.85 -12.43
N TYR A 406 -12.64 -1.95 -11.66
CA TYR A 406 -12.87 -0.51 -11.78
C TYR A 406 -12.57 -0.01 -13.20
N CYS A 407 -11.45 -0.43 -13.80
CA CYS A 407 -11.09 -0.03 -15.16
C CYS A 407 -12.12 -0.52 -16.18
N LEU A 408 -12.59 -1.78 -16.05
CA LEU A 408 -13.62 -2.35 -16.91
C LEU A 408 -14.93 -1.58 -16.80
N ILE A 409 -15.37 -1.30 -15.58
CA ILE A 409 -16.59 -0.54 -15.30
C ILE A 409 -16.51 0.86 -15.93
N VAL A 410 -15.39 1.57 -15.77
CA VAL A 410 -15.21 2.89 -16.40
C VAL A 410 -15.18 2.81 -17.92
N ALA A 411 -14.55 1.78 -18.50
CA ALA A 411 -14.51 1.60 -19.95
C ALA A 411 -15.91 1.27 -20.53
N ALA A 412 -16.69 0.44 -19.85
CA ALA A 412 -18.02 0.05 -20.28
C ALA A 412 -19.07 1.14 -20.03
N GLU A 413 -19.04 1.85 -18.89
CA GLU A 413 -20.15 2.68 -18.43
C GLU A 413 -19.80 4.13 -18.11
N GLY A 414 -18.52 4.49 -18.17
CA GLY A 414 -18.07 5.87 -18.00
C GLY A 414 -18.74 6.82 -19.00
N ARG A 415 -19.36 7.89 -18.47
CA ARG A 415 -20.08 8.90 -19.28
C ARG A 415 -19.26 10.15 -19.57
N HIS A 416 -18.12 10.30 -18.91
CA HIS A 416 -17.26 11.47 -18.99
C HIS A 416 -15.85 11.04 -19.40
N HIS A 417 -14.88 11.93 -19.21
CA HIS A 417 -13.53 11.75 -19.73
C HIS A 417 -12.69 10.92 -18.74
N GLY A 418 -11.43 10.64 -19.11
CA GLY A 418 -10.49 9.92 -18.26
C GLY A 418 -10.85 8.44 -18.10
N SER A 419 -10.35 7.62 -19.02
CA SER A 419 -10.40 6.16 -18.88
C SER A 419 -9.73 5.69 -17.59
N GLY A 420 -10.17 4.54 -17.09
CA GLY A 420 -9.48 3.82 -16.03
C GLY A 420 -8.01 3.58 -16.40
N TYR A 421 -7.16 3.48 -15.38
CA TYR A 421 -5.75 3.18 -15.54
C TYR A 421 -5.42 1.91 -14.75
N PRO A 422 -5.07 0.80 -15.44
CA PRO A 422 -4.85 -0.49 -14.80
C PRO A 422 -3.51 -0.48 -14.06
N ALA A 423 -3.50 0.06 -12.85
CA ALA A 423 -2.33 0.14 -11.98
C ALA A 423 -1.81 -1.27 -11.61
N ALA A 424 -2.67 -2.28 -11.63
CA ALA A 424 -2.32 -3.70 -11.44
C ALA A 424 -1.36 -4.23 -12.52
N SER A 425 -1.23 -3.56 -13.68
CA SER A 425 -0.25 -3.92 -14.71
C SER A 425 1.21 -3.86 -14.25
N ALA A 426 1.50 -3.16 -13.15
CA ALA A 426 2.80 -3.17 -12.50
C ALA A 426 3.09 -4.49 -11.75
N MET A 427 2.06 -5.33 -11.56
CA MET A 427 2.12 -6.59 -10.82
C MET A 427 1.99 -7.78 -11.79
N ASN A 428 2.22 -8.98 -11.28
CA ASN A 428 2.02 -10.22 -12.00
C ASN A 428 0.54 -10.36 -12.39
N GLN A 429 0.32 -10.68 -13.67
CA GLN A 429 -0.99 -10.86 -14.28
C GLN A 429 -1.88 -11.82 -13.48
N ASP A 430 -1.31 -12.92 -12.96
CA ASP A 430 -2.06 -13.96 -12.24
C ASP A 430 -2.86 -13.41 -11.04
N ARG A 431 -2.40 -12.30 -10.44
CA ARG A 431 -3.11 -11.64 -9.33
C ARG A 431 -4.42 -10.99 -9.76
N ALA A 432 -4.45 -10.50 -11.00
CA ALA A 432 -5.55 -9.73 -11.58
C ALA A 432 -6.46 -10.58 -12.49
N ASP A 433 -5.96 -11.69 -13.03
CA ASP A 433 -6.71 -12.61 -13.89
C ASP A 433 -8.10 -13.01 -13.37
N PRO A 434 -8.29 -13.29 -12.06
CA PRO A 434 -9.61 -13.62 -11.54
C PRO A 434 -10.67 -12.51 -11.76
N ALA A 435 -10.27 -11.25 -11.93
CA ALA A 435 -11.20 -10.16 -12.28
C ALA A 435 -11.75 -10.31 -13.70
N PHE A 436 -10.94 -10.74 -14.66
CA PHE A 436 -11.41 -11.02 -16.02
C PHE A 436 -12.27 -12.28 -16.05
N GLU A 437 -11.86 -13.32 -15.30
CA GLU A 437 -12.59 -14.58 -15.20
C GLU A 437 -13.98 -14.38 -14.61
N VAL A 438 -14.13 -13.64 -13.49
CA VAL A 438 -15.44 -13.43 -12.88
C VAL A 438 -16.40 -12.70 -13.82
N VAL A 439 -15.93 -11.67 -14.53
CA VAL A 439 -16.77 -10.94 -15.51
C VAL A 439 -17.23 -11.85 -16.65
N ALA A 440 -16.36 -12.75 -17.10
CA ALA A 440 -16.66 -13.68 -18.19
C ALA A 440 -17.58 -14.83 -17.75
N SER A 441 -17.35 -15.40 -16.57
CA SER A 441 -17.98 -16.65 -16.13
C SER A 441 -19.24 -16.51 -15.28
N ASP A 442 -19.43 -15.36 -14.62
CA ASP A 442 -20.52 -15.14 -13.66
C ASP A 442 -21.50 -14.07 -14.19
N PRO A 443 -22.67 -14.49 -14.73
CA PRO A 443 -23.67 -13.55 -15.25
C PRO A 443 -24.28 -12.64 -14.18
N ASP A 444 -24.42 -13.10 -12.94
CA ASP A 444 -25.02 -12.31 -11.86
C ASP A 444 -24.02 -11.23 -11.40
N ALA A 445 -22.74 -11.59 -11.27
CA ALA A 445 -21.68 -10.62 -11.03
C ALA A 445 -21.58 -9.59 -12.15
N ARG A 446 -21.63 -10.04 -13.40
CA ARG A 446 -21.61 -9.17 -14.57
C ARG A 446 -22.82 -8.23 -14.59
N ALA A 447 -24.03 -8.71 -14.33
CA ALA A 447 -25.22 -7.87 -14.29
C ALA A 447 -25.17 -6.82 -13.16
N ALA A 448 -24.59 -7.17 -12.00
CA ALA A 448 -24.42 -6.25 -10.90
C ALA A 448 -23.33 -5.19 -11.14
N MET A 449 -22.23 -5.55 -11.83
CA MET A 449 -21.14 -4.61 -12.15
C MET A 449 -21.42 -3.73 -13.37
N PHE A 450 -22.25 -4.19 -14.30
CA PHE A 450 -22.51 -3.50 -15.57
C PHE A 450 -24.02 -3.37 -15.86
N PRO A 451 -24.79 -2.70 -14.97
CA PRO A 451 -26.24 -2.66 -15.08
C PRO A 451 -26.76 -1.91 -16.31
N ALA A 452 -25.91 -1.12 -16.99
CA ALA A 452 -26.28 -0.31 -18.14
C ALA A 452 -25.61 -0.76 -19.46
N SER A 453 -24.90 -1.89 -19.47
CA SER A 453 -24.16 -2.39 -20.64
C SER A 453 -24.64 -3.76 -21.09
N ASP A 454 -24.59 -3.99 -22.41
CA ASP A 454 -24.79 -5.32 -22.98
C ASP A 454 -23.46 -6.11 -23.00
N GLU A 455 -23.56 -7.43 -23.25
CA GLU A 455 -22.39 -8.32 -23.24
C GLU A 455 -21.34 -7.94 -24.29
N ARG A 456 -21.77 -7.38 -25.43
CA ARG A 456 -20.87 -6.89 -26.47
C ARG A 456 -20.02 -5.72 -25.97
N LYS A 457 -20.64 -4.73 -25.33
CA LYS A 457 -19.93 -3.58 -24.77
C LYS A 457 -18.99 -3.99 -23.63
N ILE A 458 -19.37 -4.98 -22.83
CA ILE A 458 -18.52 -5.54 -21.78
C ILE A 458 -17.30 -6.25 -22.40
N ALA A 459 -17.47 -7.00 -23.49
CA ALA A 459 -16.36 -7.62 -24.22
C ALA A 459 -15.43 -6.59 -24.88
N GLU A 460 -15.96 -5.49 -25.43
CA GLU A 460 -15.17 -4.36 -25.95
C GLU A 460 -14.33 -3.72 -24.83
N ALA A 461 -14.95 -3.47 -23.67
CA ALA A 461 -14.26 -2.93 -22.50
C ALA A 461 -13.16 -3.88 -22.00
N MET A 462 -13.43 -5.20 -21.96
CA MET A 462 -12.46 -6.22 -21.58
C MET A 462 -11.23 -6.19 -22.48
N THR A 463 -11.44 -6.14 -23.79
CA THR A 463 -10.35 -6.04 -24.78
C THR A 463 -9.55 -4.75 -24.57
N GLN A 464 -10.23 -3.60 -24.45
CA GLN A 464 -9.59 -2.31 -24.26
C GLN A 464 -8.73 -2.26 -22.99
N VAL A 465 -9.27 -2.72 -21.85
CA VAL A 465 -8.57 -2.69 -20.57
C VAL A 465 -7.40 -3.67 -20.58
N PHE A 466 -7.57 -4.87 -21.12
CA PHE A 466 -6.48 -5.84 -21.20
C PHE A 466 -5.34 -5.33 -22.09
N THR A 467 -5.63 -4.82 -23.29
CA THR A 467 -4.59 -4.23 -24.17
C THR A 467 -3.89 -3.05 -23.50
N SER A 468 -4.61 -2.24 -22.72
CA SER A 468 -3.98 -1.17 -21.94
C SER A 468 -3.08 -1.75 -20.86
N ALA A 469 -3.52 -2.74 -20.10
CA ALA A 469 -2.73 -3.35 -19.04
C ALA A 469 -1.49 -4.08 -19.57
N GLU A 470 -1.62 -4.78 -20.70
CA GLU A 470 -0.51 -5.41 -21.42
C GLU A 470 0.55 -4.38 -21.79
N ARG A 471 0.16 -3.28 -22.47
CA ARG A 471 1.08 -2.22 -22.85
C ARG A 471 1.77 -1.57 -21.65
N GLU A 472 1.02 -1.29 -20.58
CA GLU A 472 1.58 -0.67 -19.38
C GLU A 472 2.52 -1.64 -18.64
N SER A 473 2.25 -2.95 -18.65
CA SER A 473 3.09 -3.96 -18.00
C SER A 473 4.53 -3.96 -18.55
N PHE A 474 4.70 -3.78 -19.86
CA PHE A 474 6.02 -3.59 -20.47
C PHE A 474 6.74 -2.35 -19.93
N GLY A 475 6.00 -1.26 -19.70
CA GLY A 475 6.55 -0.03 -19.11
C GLY A 475 7.06 -0.22 -17.68
N PHE A 476 6.52 -1.21 -16.98
CA PHE A 476 7.02 -1.62 -15.66
C PHE A 476 8.13 -2.66 -15.75
N GLY A 477 8.41 -3.29 -16.90
CA GLY A 477 9.35 -4.42 -17.01
C GLY A 477 8.71 -5.78 -16.68
N GLY A 478 7.39 -5.80 -16.57
CA GLY A 478 6.57 -7.02 -16.57
C GLY A 478 6.17 -7.44 -17.98
N HIS A 479 5.44 -8.55 -18.07
CA HIS A 479 4.86 -9.02 -19.33
C HIS A 479 3.55 -9.74 -19.05
N TRP A 480 2.42 -9.08 -19.31
CA TRP A 480 1.12 -9.75 -19.37
C TRP A 480 1.01 -10.46 -20.71
N TRP A 481 0.59 -11.73 -20.70
CA TRP A 481 0.69 -12.63 -21.85
C TRP A 481 -0.57 -12.64 -22.70
N SER A 482 -1.71 -12.92 -22.07
CA SER A 482 -2.98 -13.06 -22.75
C SER A 482 -4.10 -13.08 -21.72
N LEU A 483 -5.31 -12.67 -22.11
CA LEU A 483 -6.50 -12.85 -21.28
C LEU A 483 -6.63 -14.30 -20.79
N PRO A 484 -7.19 -14.56 -19.61
CA PRO A 484 -7.55 -15.91 -19.18
C PRO A 484 -8.45 -16.60 -20.21
N GLN A 485 -8.34 -17.93 -20.34
CA GLN A 485 -9.04 -18.68 -21.39
C GLN A 485 -10.55 -18.42 -21.42
N VAL A 486 -11.19 -18.36 -20.25
CA VAL A 486 -12.64 -18.11 -20.14
C VAL A 486 -12.99 -16.69 -20.61
N ALA A 487 -12.15 -15.71 -20.30
CA ALA A 487 -12.30 -14.33 -20.76
C ALA A 487 -12.08 -14.20 -22.28
N GLN A 488 -11.08 -14.89 -22.84
CA GLN A 488 -10.88 -14.96 -24.29
C GLN A 488 -12.10 -15.53 -25.01
N GLN A 489 -12.69 -16.61 -24.48
CA GLN A 489 -13.89 -17.22 -25.05
C GLN A 489 -15.09 -16.26 -24.99
N PHE A 490 -15.29 -15.57 -23.87
CA PHE A 490 -16.32 -14.54 -23.75
C PHE A 490 -16.16 -13.45 -24.81
N VAL A 491 -14.96 -12.88 -24.94
CA VAL A 491 -14.66 -11.87 -25.96
C VAL A 491 -14.93 -12.40 -27.37
N SER A 492 -14.43 -13.58 -27.70
CA SER A 492 -14.60 -14.20 -29.01
C SER A 492 -16.08 -14.44 -29.36
N ASN A 493 -16.87 -14.88 -28.38
CA ASN A 493 -18.30 -15.15 -28.57
C ASN A 493 -19.12 -13.88 -28.85
N HIS A 494 -18.71 -12.74 -28.30
CA HIS A 494 -19.47 -11.50 -28.37
C HIS A 494 -18.95 -10.49 -29.41
N LEU A 495 -17.67 -10.59 -29.82
CA LEU A 495 -17.07 -9.74 -30.84
C LEU A 495 -16.79 -10.47 -32.18
N GLY A 496 -16.76 -11.81 -32.18
CA GLY A 496 -16.40 -12.64 -33.33
C GLY A 496 -14.88 -12.92 -33.41
N GLU A 497 -14.50 -14.02 -34.06
CA GLU A 497 -13.08 -14.39 -34.29
C GLU A 497 -12.43 -13.38 -35.27
N GLY A 498 -11.89 -12.26 -34.79
CA GLY A 498 -11.22 -11.31 -35.69
C GLY A 498 -10.86 -9.92 -35.17
N THR A 499 -10.55 -9.73 -33.90
CA THR A 499 -9.92 -8.50 -33.39
C THR A 499 -8.64 -8.79 -32.63
#